data_AF-A0A8G2BK49-F1
#
_entry.id   AF-A0A8G2BK49-F1
#
_cell.length_a   1.000
_cell.length_b   1.000
_cell.length_c   1.000
_cell.angle_alpha   90.00
_cell.angle_beta   90.00
_cell.angle_gamma   90.00
#
_symmetry.space_group_name_H-M   'P 1'
#
loop_
_entity.id
_entity.type
_entity.pdbx_description
1 polymer ?
#
loop_
_entity_poly.entity_id
_entity_poly.type
_entity_poly.pdbx_seq_one_letter_code
_entity_poly.pdbx_strand_id
1 'polypeptide(L)'
;MADFYAHVVEGEILRINIRAGTTFQGWTPGPNATDADYRAHDLWPITGTRPAGTQWQRVTGPVYVADTETETVERQYTVTDFTLAERKEVMRAAINEERDRRIYLPIDAVDIKGDGSVMVEPDIRNTRDEANLIALSLRATQLAAAEITDPVMPFGAADNIEYMLTPTEMIAVAAAPFTRASGLFVRARALKDAVEDAADGADLDLIDIAAGSIDSSGSWPS
;
A
#
# COMPACT_ATOMS: atom_id res chain seq x y z
N MET A 1 -8.28 -31.32 -11.02
CA MET A 1 -7.76 -32.30 -10.04
C MET A 1 -6.91 -31.55 -9.04
N ALA A 2 -7.02 -31.86 -7.76
CA ALA A 2 -6.14 -31.29 -6.76
C ALA A 2 -4.84 -32.14 -6.73
N ASP A 3 -3.75 -31.63 -7.29
CA ASP A 3 -2.50 -32.38 -7.55
C ASP A 3 -1.65 -32.69 -6.28
N PHE A 4 -2.25 -32.67 -5.09
CA PHE A 4 -1.50 -32.79 -3.84
C PHE A 4 -1.96 -34.02 -3.05
N TYR A 5 -0.99 -34.88 -2.74
CA TYR A 5 -1.18 -36.04 -1.88
C TYR A 5 -0.23 -35.94 -0.67
N ALA A 6 -0.51 -36.69 0.38
CA ALA A 6 0.36 -36.80 1.54
C ALA A 6 0.56 -38.27 1.90
N HIS A 7 1.73 -38.58 2.43
CA HIS A 7 2.05 -39.88 3.00
C HIS A 7 2.11 -39.74 4.52
N VAL A 8 1.49 -40.67 5.24
CA VAL A 8 1.41 -40.62 6.71
C VAL A 8 2.39 -41.63 7.28
N VAL A 9 3.36 -41.16 8.07
CA VAL A 9 4.43 -41.98 8.65
C VAL A 9 4.32 -41.92 10.16
N GLU A 10 3.97 -43.03 10.81
CA GLU A 10 3.96 -43.17 12.28
C GLU A 10 3.25 -42.01 13.03
N GLY A 11 2.17 -41.47 12.45
CA GLY A 11 1.41 -40.35 13.03
C GLY A 11 1.91 -38.95 12.63
N GLU A 12 3.00 -38.86 11.87
CA GLU A 12 3.47 -37.64 11.20
C GLU A 12 3.00 -37.59 9.74
N ILE A 13 2.83 -36.38 9.20
CA ILE A 13 2.36 -36.19 7.83
C ILE A 13 3.50 -35.66 6.97
N LEU A 14 3.95 -36.48 6.01
CA LEU A 14 4.86 -36.06 4.96
C LEU A 14 4.04 -35.57 3.76
N ARG A 15 4.12 -34.28 3.47
CA ARG A 15 3.48 -33.71 2.28
C ARG A 15 4.28 -34.05 1.02
N ILE A 16 3.62 -34.60 -0.01
CA ILE A 16 4.28 -34.95 -1.27
C ILE A 16 3.51 -34.37 -2.46
N ASN A 17 4.18 -33.53 -3.24
CA ASN A 17 3.60 -33.01 -4.47
C ASN A 17 3.89 -33.97 -5.62
N ILE A 18 2.90 -34.78 -5.99
CA ILE A 18 3.06 -35.81 -7.02
C ILE A 18 2.20 -35.44 -8.22
N ARG A 19 2.87 -35.10 -9.32
CA ARG A 19 2.28 -34.92 -10.64
C ARG A 19 2.60 -36.14 -11.50
N ALA A 20 1.88 -36.32 -12.60
CA ALA A 20 2.21 -37.33 -13.60
C ALA A 20 3.70 -37.22 -13.99
N GLY A 21 4.43 -38.33 -13.91
CA GLY A 21 5.88 -38.38 -14.16
C GLY A 21 6.79 -38.13 -12.95
N THR A 22 6.27 -37.75 -11.78
CA THR A 22 7.08 -37.64 -10.54
C THR A 22 7.14 -38.99 -9.82
N THR A 23 8.33 -39.48 -9.50
CA THR A 23 8.49 -40.75 -8.78
C THR A 23 8.42 -40.58 -7.26
N PHE A 24 7.64 -41.40 -6.57
CA PHE A 24 7.61 -41.55 -5.11
C PHE A 24 7.73 -43.03 -4.74
N GLN A 25 8.67 -43.39 -3.86
CA GLN A 25 8.94 -44.78 -3.45
C GLN A 25 9.01 -45.78 -4.63
N GLY A 26 9.60 -45.36 -5.75
CA GLY A 26 9.74 -46.19 -6.95
C GLY A 26 8.48 -46.30 -7.82
N TRP A 27 7.35 -45.71 -7.41
CA TRP A 27 6.15 -45.57 -8.21
C TRP A 27 6.12 -44.23 -8.95
N THR A 28 5.69 -44.24 -10.20
CA THR A 28 5.50 -43.03 -11.01
C THR A 28 4.07 -43.03 -11.54
N PRO A 29 3.19 -42.10 -11.14
CA PRO A 29 1.84 -42.05 -11.64
C PRO A 29 1.84 -41.75 -13.13
N GLY A 30 1.08 -42.54 -13.88
CA GLY A 30 0.74 -42.23 -15.26
C GLY A 30 -0.22 -41.03 -15.33
N PRO A 31 -0.41 -40.46 -16.54
CA PRO A 31 -1.32 -39.32 -16.75
C PRO A 31 -2.78 -39.61 -16.41
N ASN A 32 -3.16 -40.89 -16.27
CA ASN A 32 -4.50 -41.35 -15.94
C ASN A 32 -4.57 -42.03 -14.56
N ALA A 33 -3.59 -41.78 -13.68
CA ALA A 33 -3.62 -42.31 -12.31
C ALA A 33 -4.87 -41.83 -11.58
N THR A 34 -5.57 -42.78 -10.97
CA THR A 34 -6.79 -42.57 -10.18
C THR A 34 -6.46 -42.46 -8.70
N ASP A 35 -7.37 -41.93 -7.88
CA ASP A 35 -7.18 -41.89 -6.42
C ASP A 35 -6.89 -43.27 -5.80
N ALA A 36 -7.42 -44.34 -6.40
CA ALA A 36 -7.13 -45.71 -5.98
C ALA A 36 -5.66 -46.10 -6.24
N ASP A 37 -5.08 -45.63 -7.35
CA ASP A 37 -3.66 -45.86 -7.66
C ASP A 37 -2.75 -45.15 -6.64
N TYR A 38 -3.09 -43.91 -6.24
CA TYR A 38 -2.37 -43.18 -5.20
C TYR A 38 -2.48 -43.89 -3.84
N ARG A 39 -3.68 -44.34 -3.44
CA ARG A 39 -3.89 -45.08 -2.17
C ARG A 39 -3.09 -46.38 -2.09
N ALA A 40 -2.91 -47.09 -3.20
CA ALA A 40 -2.09 -48.31 -3.24
C ALA A 40 -0.62 -48.06 -2.87
N HIS A 41 -0.16 -46.80 -2.94
CA HIS A 41 1.17 -46.34 -2.53
C HIS A 41 1.14 -45.52 -1.23
N ASP A 42 0.08 -45.67 -0.44
CA ASP A 42 -0.13 -44.97 0.84
C ASP A 42 -0.05 -43.44 0.71
N LEU A 43 -0.63 -42.93 -0.39
CA LEU A 43 -0.75 -41.52 -0.70
C LEU A 43 -2.21 -41.09 -0.61
N TRP A 44 -2.50 -40.23 0.35
CA TRP A 44 -3.85 -39.80 0.67
C TRP A 44 -4.13 -38.42 0.06
N PRO A 45 -5.29 -38.20 -0.57
CA PRO A 45 -5.62 -36.93 -1.18
C PRO A 45 -5.70 -35.82 -0.12
N ILE A 46 -5.15 -34.65 -0.47
CA ILE A 46 -5.22 -33.48 0.40
C ILE A 46 -6.47 -32.65 0.07
N THR A 47 -7.30 -32.39 1.08
CA THR A 47 -8.54 -31.61 0.97
C THR A 47 -8.45 -30.28 1.73
N GLY A 48 -9.56 -29.52 1.80
CA GLY A 48 -9.62 -28.20 2.44
C GLY A 48 -9.15 -27.08 1.53
N THR A 49 -9.69 -25.87 1.70
CA THR A 49 -9.31 -24.67 0.92
C THR A 49 -8.82 -23.60 1.89
N ARG A 50 -7.79 -22.83 1.50
CA ARG A 50 -7.35 -21.69 2.31
C ARG A 50 -8.51 -20.68 2.41
N PRO A 51 -8.97 -20.31 3.62
CA PRO A 51 -10.01 -19.31 3.77
C PRO A 51 -9.52 -17.95 3.29
N ALA A 52 -10.43 -17.12 2.79
CA ALA A 52 -10.16 -15.71 2.55
C ALA A 52 -10.15 -14.99 3.91
N GLY A 53 -9.00 -14.46 4.32
CA GLY A 53 -8.95 -13.53 5.45
C GLY A 53 -9.41 -12.14 5.03
N THR A 54 -9.92 -11.37 5.98
CA THR A 54 -10.07 -9.91 5.81
C THR A 54 -8.72 -9.20 5.99
N GLN A 55 -8.67 -7.89 5.73
CA GLN A 55 -7.49 -7.06 6.01
C GLN A 55 -7.12 -7.00 7.52
N TRP A 56 -8.05 -7.38 8.41
CA TRP A 56 -7.87 -7.40 9.86
C TRP A 56 -7.65 -8.80 10.41
N GLN A 57 -7.34 -9.77 9.55
CA GLN A 57 -7.19 -11.18 9.94
C GLN A 57 -5.88 -11.76 9.45
N ARG A 58 -5.27 -12.60 10.30
CA ARG A 58 -4.16 -13.47 9.93
C ARG A 58 -4.71 -14.85 9.59
N VAL A 59 -4.34 -15.37 8.43
CA VAL A 59 -4.57 -16.79 8.08
C VAL A 59 -3.26 -17.54 8.29
N THR A 60 -3.19 -18.33 9.35
CA THR A 60 -2.03 -19.16 9.74
C THR A 60 -2.28 -20.62 9.33
N GLY A 61 -1.21 -21.35 9.01
CA GLY A 61 -1.25 -22.73 8.54
C GLY A 61 -0.83 -22.88 7.07
N PRO A 62 -1.18 -23.99 6.40
CA PRO A 62 -2.04 -25.06 6.90
C PRO A 62 -1.35 -25.95 7.95
N VAL A 63 -2.12 -26.44 8.92
CA VAL A 63 -1.84 -27.68 9.63
C VAL A 63 -2.52 -28.80 8.84
N TYR A 64 -1.83 -29.91 8.65
CA TYR A 64 -2.39 -31.09 7.99
C TYR A 64 -2.92 -32.03 9.06
N VAL A 65 -4.15 -32.51 8.90
CA VAL A 65 -4.76 -33.49 9.80
C VAL A 65 -5.15 -34.69 8.99
N ALA A 66 -4.57 -35.84 9.32
CA ALA A 66 -4.87 -37.09 8.67
C ALA A 66 -6.12 -37.70 9.30
N ASP A 67 -7.11 -38.02 8.47
CA ASP A 67 -8.24 -38.84 8.85
C ASP A 67 -8.00 -40.26 8.34
N THR A 68 -7.66 -41.15 9.27
CA THR A 68 -7.35 -42.55 9.01
C THR A 68 -8.58 -43.36 8.61
N GLU A 69 -9.79 -42.91 8.96
CA GLU A 69 -11.03 -43.62 8.59
C GLU A 69 -11.40 -43.35 7.12
N THR A 70 -11.19 -42.13 6.65
CA THR A 70 -11.48 -41.74 5.26
C THR A 70 -10.28 -41.80 4.32
N GLU A 71 -9.09 -42.04 4.87
CA GLU A 71 -7.79 -41.98 4.18
C GLU A 71 -7.63 -40.65 3.43
N THR A 72 -7.91 -39.55 4.12
CA THR A 72 -7.75 -38.19 3.58
C THR A 72 -6.89 -37.33 4.49
N VAL A 73 -6.29 -36.29 3.94
CA VAL A 73 -5.56 -35.30 4.73
C VAL A 73 -6.20 -33.93 4.56
N GLU A 74 -6.81 -33.40 5.62
CA GLU A 74 -7.44 -32.09 5.59
C GLU A 74 -6.41 -30.99 5.85
N ARG A 75 -6.45 -29.92 5.04
CA ARG A 75 -5.77 -28.65 5.35
C ARG A 75 -6.62 -27.82 6.29
N GLN A 76 -6.17 -27.71 7.53
CA GLN A 76 -6.78 -26.84 8.52
C GLN A 76 -6.01 -25.51 8.60
N TYR A 77 -6.74 -24.40 8.57
CA TYR A 77 -6.21 -23.06 8.69
C TYR A 77 -6.80 -22.38 9.91
N THR A 78 -5.99 -21.63 10.63
CA THR A 78 -6.47 -20.78 11.73
C THR A 78 -6.61 -19.36 11.20
N VAL A 79 -7.82 -18.83 11.26
CA VAL A 79 -8.07 -17.41 11.04
C VAL A 79 -8.09 -16.73 12.41
N THR A 80 -7.20 -15.77 12.62
CA THR A 80 -7.09 -15.02 13.86
C THR A 80 -7.31 -13.55 13.56
N ASP A 81 -8.28 -12.94 14.23
CA ASP A 81 -8.47 -11.49 14.17
C ASP A 81 -7.26 -10.79 14.79
N PHE A 82 -6.84 -9.70 14.16
CA PHE A 82 -5.82 -8.83 14.73
C PHE A 82 -6.32 -8.27 16.05
N THR A 83 -5.41 -8.22 17.02
CA THR A 83 -5.63 -7.45 18.25
C THR A 83 -5.82 -5.97 17.90
N LEU A 84 -6.44 -5.21 18.81
CA LEU A 84 -6.59 -3.77 18.64
C LEU A 84 -5.24 -3.08 18.36
N ALA A 85 -4.18 -3.49 19.06
CA ALA A 85 -2.84 -2.94 18.87
C ALA A 85 -2.29 -3.22 17.46
N GLU A 86 -2.43 -4.44 16.95
CA GLU A 86 -2.01 -4.79 15.59
C GLU A 86 -2.80 -4.01 14.53
N ARG A 87 -4.12 -3.85 14.72
CA ARG A 87 -4.94 -3.02 13.82
C ARG A 87 -4.46 -1.57 13.80
N LYS A 88 -4.20 -0.98 14.97
CA LYS A 88 -3.68 0.40 15.08
C LYS A 88 -2.34 0.56 14.36
N GLU A 89 -1.43 -0.40 14.50
CA GLU A 89 -0.13 -0.36 13.81
C GLU A 89 -0.29 -0.37 12.28
N VAL A 90 -1.09 -1.30 11.75
CA VAL A 90 -1.36 -1.42 10.31
C VAL A 90 -2.02 -0.15 9.76
N MET A 91 -2.98 0.42 10.48
CA MET A 91 -3.64 1.67 10.06
C MET A 91 -2.68 2.85 10.06
N ARG A 92 -1.80 2.98 11.06
CA ARG A 92 -0.79 4.04 11.09
C ARG A 92 0.18 3.94 9.91
N ALA A 93 0.58 2.72 9.54
CA ALA A 93 1.39 2.48 8.35
C ALA A 93 0.64 2.91 7.07
N ALA A 94 -0.61 2.47 6.91
CA ALA A 94 -1.46 2.84 5.77
C ALA A 94 -1.71 4.35 5.67
N ILE A 95 -1.86 5.07 6.78
CA ILE A 95 -1.96 6.55 6.79
C ILE A 95 -0.67 7.20 6.27
N ASN A 96 0.51 6.69 6.65
CA ASN A 96 1.77 7.22 6.16
C ASN A 96 1.93 6.94 4.66
N GLU A 97 1.61 5.72 4.21
CA GLU A 97 1.65 5.35 2.79
C GLU A 97 0.72 6.24 1.96
N GLU A 98 -0.51 6.47 2.42
CA GLU A 98 -1.47 7.31 1.69
C GLU A 98 -1.05 8.79 1.68
N ARG A 99 -0.53 9.31 2.79
CA ARG A 99 0.06 10.66 2.84
C ARG A 99 1.19 10.78 1.81
N ASP A 100 2.14 9.85 1.84
CA ASP A 100 3.33 9.91 1.00
C ASP A 100 2.96 9.76 -0.48
N ARG A 101 2.03 8.85 -0.80
CA ARG A 101 1.44 8.75 -2.15
C ARG A 101 0.88 10.08 -2.62
N ARG A 102 0.13 10.79 -1.76
CA ARG A 102 -0.50 12.09 -2.10
C ARG A 102 0.49 13.25 -2.21
N ILE A 103 1.60 13.23 -1.48
CA ILE A 103 2.64 14.27 -1.58
C ILE A 103 3.25 14.28 -2.99
N TYR A 104 3.44 13.10 -3.59
CA TYR A 104 4.06 12.96 -4.91
C TYR A 104 3.08 12.87 -6.08
N LEU A 105 1.78 13.05 -5.84
CA LEU A 105 0.82 13.24 -6.92
C LEU A 105 1.05 14.61 -7.58
N PRO A 106 0.76 14.74 -8.90
CA PRO A 106 0.71 16.04 -9.55
C PRO A 106 -0.13 17.03 -8.72
N ILE A 107 0.35 18.26 -8.63
CA ILE A 107 -0.42 19.34 -8.02
C ILE A 107 -1.11 20.12 -9.13
N ASP A 108 -2.29 20.68 -8.81
CA ASP A 108 -2.97 21.54 -9.77
C ASP A 108 -2.10 22.75 -10.11
N ALA A 109 -2.27 23.25 -11.33
CA ALA A 109 -1.54 24.44 -11.76
C ALA A 109 -1.84 25.61 -10.81
N VAL A 110 -0.78 26.34 -10.45
CA VAL A 110 -0.84 27.48 -9.56
C VAL A 110 -1.09 28.72 -10.38
N ASP A 111 -2.09 29.51 -10.00
CA ASP A 111 -2.28 30.85 -10.55
C ASP A 111 -1.22 31.79 -9.97
N ILE A 112 -0.17 32.02 -10.74
CA ILE A 112 1.00 32.77 -10.26
C ILE A 112 0.74 34.28 -10.23
N LYS A 113 -0.25 34.76 -11.00
CA LYS A 113 -0.62 36.18 -11.09
C LYS A 113 -1.82 36.55 -10.24
N GLY A 114 -2.60 35.56 -9.80
CA GLY A 114 -3.83 35.75 -9.02
C GLY A 114 -5.02 36.24 -9.85
N ASP A 115 -4.88 36.29 -11.18
CA ASP A 115 -5.92 36.72 -12.14
C ASP A 115 -6.38 35.59 -13.08
N GLY A 116 -5.87 34.38 -12.88
CA GLY A 116 -6.14 33.18 -13.67
C GLY A 116 -5.47 33.17 -15.06
N SER A 117 -4.64 34.16 -15.39
CA SER A 117 -4.07 34.29 -16.74
C SER A 117 -2.85 33.41 -16.97
N VAL A 118 -2.11 33.07 -15.92
CA VAL A 118 -0.93 32.20 -16.01
C VAL A 118 -1.00 31.12 -14.93
N MET A 119 -1.21 29.90 -15.40
CA MET A 119 -1.32 28.70 -14.58
C MET A 119 -0.05 27.87 -14.78
N VAL A 120 0.72 27.66 -13.71
CA VAL A 120 2.00 26.95 -13.77
C VAL A 120 1.93 25.72 -12.88
N GLU A 121 2.18 24.54 -13.46
CA GLU A 121 2.30 23.29 -12.71
C GLU A 121 3.76 23.09 -12.25
N PRO A 122 4.06 23.17 -10.94
CA PRO A 122 5.37 22.81 -10.44
C PRO A 122 5.50 21.28 -10.35
N ASP A 123 6.69 20.79 -10.67
CA ASP A 123 7.03 19.37 -10.54
C ASP A 123 7.87 19.14 -9.28
N ILE A 124 7.41 18.26 -8.39
CA ILE A 124 8.15 17.78 -7.21
C ILE A 124 8.27 16.26 -7.19
N ARG A 125 7.94 15.59 -8.30
CA ARG A 125 7.86 14.11 -8.35
C ARG A 125 9.23 13.45 -8.24
N ASN A 126 10.30 14.20 -8.48
CA ASN A 126 11.66 13.76 -8.26
C ASN A 126 12.42 14.72 -7.35
N THR A 127 13.40 14.17 -6.64
CA THR A 127 14.22 14.90 -5.66
C THR A 127 15.06 16.02 -6.28
N ARG A 128 15.33 15.97 -7.59
CA ARG A 128 16.07 17.01 -8.31
C ARG A 128 15.20 18.27 -8.48
N ASP A 129 13.95 18.11 -8.87
CA ASP A 129 13.03 19.21 -9.10
C ASP A 129 12.60 19.85 -7.78
N GLU A 130 12.42 19.03 -6.73
CA GLU A 130 12.23 19.52 -5.36
C GLU A 130 13.42 20.39 -4.90
N ALA A 131 14.65 19.90 -5.05
CA ALA A 131 15.84 20.67 -4.67
C ALA A 131 15.99 21.96 -5.49
N ASN A 132 15.61 21.92 -6.78
CA ASN A 132 15.61 23.10 -7.65
C ASN A 132 14.59 24.14 -7.17
N LEU A 133 13.36 23.72 -6.85
CA LEU A 133 12.33 24.61 -6.29
C LEU A 133 12.75 25.25 -4.97
N ILE A 134 13.43 24.51 -4.09
CA ILE A 134 13.98 25.06 -2.84
C ILE A 134 15.03 26.14 -3.13
N ALA A 135 15.97 25.86 -4.03
CA ALA A 135 17.02 26.81 -4.41
C ALA A 135 16.44 28.07 -5.06
N LEU A 136 15.45 27.91 -5.95
CA LEU A 136 14.74 29.02 -6.59
C LEU A 136 13.95 29.84 -5.57
N SER A 137 13.27 29.21 -4.61
CA SER A 137 12.54 29.90 -3.52
C SER A 137 13.47 30.76 -2.66
N LEU A 138 14.64 30.22 -2.30
CA LEU A 138 15.66 30.98 -1.55
C LEU A 138 16.13 32.20 -2.35
N ARG A 139 16.44 32.01 -3.64
CA ARG A 139 16.87 33.11 -4.52
C ARG A 139 15.78 34.16 -4.70
N ALA A 140 14.53 33.73 -4.87
CA ALA A 140 13.38 34.61 -5.00
C ALA A 140 13.19 35.47 -3.74
N THR A 141 13.30 34.86 -2.55
CA THR A 141 13.23 35.58 -1.28
C THR A 141 14.31 36.67 -1.18
N GLN A 142 15.54 36.38 -1.61
CA GLN A 142 16.62 37.37 -1.63
C GLN A 142 16.34 38.53 -2.61
N LEU A 143 15.82 38.24 -3.80
CA LEU A 143 15.49 39.26 -4.80
C LEU A 143 14.30 40.11 -4.35
N ALA A 144 13.28 39.50 -3.75
CA ALA A 144 12.14 40.21 -3.18
C ALA A 144 12.56 41.13 -2.02
N ALA A 145 13.47 40.67 -1.15
CA ALA A 145 14.03 41.49 -0.07
C ALA A 145 14.88 42.66 -0.60
N ALA A 146 15.42 42.54 -1.81
CA ALA A 146 16.10 43.62 -2.54
C ALA A 146 15.13 44.47 -3.39
N GLU A 147 13.82 44.30 -3.20
CA GLU A 147 12.75 45.03 -3.90
C GLU A 147 12.77 44.89 -5.43
N ILE A 148 13.37 43.81 -5.94
CA ILE A 148 13.33 43.49 -7.37
C ILE A 148 11.93 42.99 -7.72
N THR A 149 11.29 43.67 -8.67
CA THR A 149 9.92 43.35 -9.12
C THR A 149 9.85 42.88 -10.57
N ASP A 150 10.94 43.03 -11.33
CA ASP A 150 11.01 42.58 -12.72
C ASP A 150 11.03 41.04 -12.83
N PRO A 151 10.51 40.47 -13.94
CA PRO A 151 10.54 39.03 -14.20
C PRO A 151 11.95 38.57 -14.60
N VAL A 152 12.76 38.24 -13.60
CA VAL A 152 14.20 37.91 -13.76
C VAL A 152 14.53 36.44 -13.46
N MET A 153 13.54 35.62 -13.11
CA MET A 153 13.75 34.24 -12.68
C MET A 153 13.20 33.25 -13.72
N PRO A 154 14.05 32.55 -14.49
CA PRO A 154 13.58 31.50 -15.38
C PRO A 154 13.08 30.29 -14.58
N PHE A 155 11.92 29.76 -14.96
CA PHE A 155 11.30 28.56 -14.39
C PHE A 155 10.81 27.63 -15.49
N GLY A 156 11.31 26.39 -15.52
CA GLY A 156 10.76 25.34 -16.38
C GLY A 156 9.61 24.65 -15.67
N ALA A 157 8.40 24.76 -16.22
CA ALA A 157 7.21 24.09 -15.70
C ALA A 157 7.13 22.62 -16.17
N ALA A 158 6.18 21.86 -15.61
CA ALA A 158 6.00 20.43 -15.90
C ALA A 158 5.71 20.11 -17.38
N ASP A 159 5.21 21.09 -18.14
CA ASP A 159 4.95 20.99 -19.59
C ASP A 159 6.19 21.28 -20.46
N ASN A 160 7.35 21.52 -19.84
CA ASN A 160 8.61 21.97 -20.45
C ASN A 160 8.54 23.37 -21.09
N ILE A 161 7.62 24.23 -20.66
CA ILE A 161 7.63 25.65 -21.01
C ILE A 161 8.46 26.43 -19.98
N GLU A 162 9.34 27.31 -20.46
CA GLU A 162 10.10 28.23 -19.61
C GLU A 162 9.33 29.54 -19.42
N TYR A 163 9.10 29.91 -18.17
CA TYR A 163 8.47 31.15 -17.75
C TYR A 163 9.49 32.07 -17.10
N MET A 164 9.48 33.35 -17.47
CA MET A 164 10.21 34.38 -16.74
C MET A 164 9.32 34.91 -15.63
N LEU A 165 9.63 34.53 -14.39
CA LEU A 165 8.87 34.87 -13.20
C LEU A 165 9.51 36.04 -12.45
N THR A 166 8.67 36.87 -11.87
CA THR A 166 9.07 37.81 -10.81
C THR A 166 9.45 37.04 -9.54
N PRO A 167 10.21 37.65 -8.61
CA PRO A 167 10.49 37.01 -7.32
C PRO A 167 9.23 36.62 -6.54
N THR A 168 8.19 37.45 -6.57
CA THR A 168 6.92 37.15 -5.90
C THR A 168 6.19 35.97 -6.53
N GLU A 169 6.12 35.90 -7.87
CA GLU A 169 5.53 34.76 -8.59
C GLU A 169 6.29 33.46 -8.32
N MET A 170 7.63 33.50 -8.30
CA MET A 170 8.45 32.33 -7.98
C MET A 170 8.21 31.82 -6.55
N ILE A 171 8.07 32.72 -5.57
CA ILE A 171 7.71 32.34 -4.19
C ILE A 171 6.35 31.64 -4.17
N ALA A 172 5.36 32.15 -4.91
CA ALA A 172 4.02 31.55 -4.99
C ALA A 172 4.06 30.13 -5.58
N VAL A 173 4.74 29.94 -6.71
CA VAL A 173 4.94 28.61 -7.33
C VAL A 173 5.63 27.65 -6.38
N ALA A 174 6.75 28.09 -5.79
CA ALA A 174 7.55 27.22 -4.94
C ALA A 174 6.84 26.88 -3.63
N ALA A 175 5.98 27.76 -3.09
CA ALA A 175 5.26 27.52 -1.84
C ALA A 175 4.09 26.53 -1.99
N ALA A 176 3.50 26.39 -3.18
CA ALA A 176 2.30 25.59 -3.37
C ALA A 176 2.49 24.09 -3.03
N PRO A 177 3.53 23.38 -3.52
CA PRO A 177 3.76 21.99 -3.13
C PRO A 177 4.00 21.82 -1.62
N PHE A 178 4.74 22.73 -0.98
CA PHE A 178 5.02 22.66 0.46
C PHE A 178 3.78 22.97 1.30
N THR A 179 2.91 23.86 0.84
CA THR A 179 1.63 24.16 1.50
C THR A 179 0.72 22.92 1.48
N ARG A 180 0.61 22.27 0.32
CA ARG A 180 -0.11 21.00 0.20
C ARG A 180 0.49 19.92 1.09
N ALA A 181 1.81 19.70 1.01
CA ALA A 181 2.50 18.70 1.82
C ALA A 181 2.29 18.94 3.32
N SER A 182 2.42 20.18 3.78
CA SER A 182 2.14 20.56 5.18
C SER A 182 0.71 20.22 5.59
N GLY A 183 -0.29 20.55 4.76
CA GLY A 183 -1.69 20.17 4.99
C GLY A 183 -1.89 18.66 5.09
N LEU A 184 -1.24 17.88 4.21
CA LEU A 184 -1.26 16.42 4.24
C LEU A 184 -0.63 15.88 5.53
N PHE A 185 0.48 16.45 6.02
CA PHE A 185 1.08 16.05 7.30
C PHE A 185 0.18 16.35 8.49
N VAL A 186 -0.47 17.53 8.52
CA VAL A 186 -1.43 17.89 9.57
C VAL A 186 -2.60 16.90 9.58
N ARG A 187 -3.16 16.57 8.41
CA ARG A 187 -4.28 15.62 8.32
C ARG A 187 -3.87 14.20 8.71
N ALA A 188 -2.72 13.73 8.23
CA ALA A 188 -2.18 12.42 8.60
C ALA A 188 -1.94 12.32 10.11
N ARG A 189 -1.53 13.42 10.77
CA ARG A 189 -1.42 13.45 12.24
C ARG A 189 -2.78 13.30 12.91
N ALA A 190 -3.78 14.07 12.51
CA ALA A 190 -5.14 13.96 13.06
C ALA A 190 -5.72 12.54 12.93
N LEU A 191 -5.50 11.87 11.78
CA LEU A 191 -5.92 10.48 11.60
C LEU A 191 -5.17 9.52 12.54
N LYS A 192 -3.86 9.72 12.73
CA LYS A 192 -3.08 8.88 13.66
C LYS A 192 -3.46 9.11 15.11
N ASP A 193 -3.80 10.34 15.48
CA ASP A 193 -4.31 10.67 16.81
C ASP A 193 -5.67 9.97 17.03
N ALA A 194 -6.57 9.99 16.04
CA ALA A 194 -7.83 9.23 16.10
C ALA A 194 -7.64 7.70 16.20
N VAL A 195 -6.67 7.14 15.48
CA VAL A 195 -6.29 5.73 15.62
C VAL A 195 -5.77 5.43 17.03
N GLU A 196 -4.99 6.34 17.61
CA GLU A 196 -4.48 6.19 18.97
C GLU A 196 -5.62 6.24 20.01
N ASP A 197 -6.57 7.14 19.84
CA ASP A 197 -7.69 7.37 20.76
C ASP A 197 -8.81 6.30 20.65
N ALA A 198 -8.85 5.53 19.55
CA ALA A 198 -9.85 4.48 19.35
C ALA A 198 -9.85 3.44 20.48
N ALA A 199 -11.01 3.22 21.09
CA ALA A 199 -11.19 2.31 22.22
C ALA A 199 -11.30 0.85 21.76
N ASP A 200 -11.84 0.63 20.56
CA ASP A 200 -12.04 -0.70 20.00
C ASP A 200 -11.95 -0.72 18.46
N GLY A 201 -12.28 -1.88 17.87
CA GLY A 201 -12.24 -2.07 16.43
C GLY A 201 -13.33 -1.34 15.65
N ALA A 202 -14.47 -1.03 16.29
CA ALA A 202 -15.56 -0.30 15.65
C ALA A 202 -15.20 1.18 15.48
N ASP A 203 -14.52 1.77 16.46
CA ASP A 203 -13.96 3.12 16.33
C ASP A 203 -12.97 3.22 15.16
N LEU A 204 -12.12 2.20 14.98
CA LEU A 204 -11.19 2.13 13.86
C LEU A 204 -11.91 2.02 12.51
N ASP A 205 -13.05 1.33 12.45
CA ASP A 205 -13.82 1.17 11.20
C ASP A 205 -14.48 2.49 10.76
N LEU A 206 -14.54 3.52 11.62
CA LEU A 206 -15.01 4.87 11.27
C LEU A 206 -13.93 5.74 10.59
N ILE A 207 -12.68 5.30 10.58
CA ILE A 207 -11.55 6.05 10.01
C ILE A 207 -11.36 5.62 8.55
N ASP A 208 -11.71 6.50 7.62
CA ASP A 208 -11.49 6.31 6.20
C ASP A 208 -10.16 6.97 5.79
N ILE A 209 -9.12 6.13 5.65
CA ILE A 209 -7.78 6.57 5.23
C ILE A 209 -7.80 7.11 3.79
N ALA A 210 -8.59 6.53 2.89
CA ALA A 210 -8.61 6.92 1.48
C ALA A 210 -9.29 8.28 1.28
N ALA A 211 -10.42 8.52 1.97
CA ALA A 211 -11.05 9.84 2.03
C ALA A 211 -10.24 10.82 2.89
N GLY A 212 -9.43 10.30 3.81
CA GLY A 212 -8.76 11.07 4.83
C GLY A 212 -9.78 11.68 5.77
N SER A 213 -10.79 10.90 6.17
CA SER A 213 -11.90 11.33 7.04
C SER A 213 -11.99 10.49 8.29
N ILE A 214 -12.42 11.12 9.38
CA ILE A 214 -12.98 10.42 10.53
C ILE A 214 -14.49 10.58 10.32
N ASP A 215 -15.29 9.53 10.45
CA ASP A 215 -16.77 9.61 10.53
C ASP A 215 -17.52 10.37 9.41
N SER A 216 -16.96 10.46 8.20
CA SER A 216 -17.43 11.27 7.05
C SER A 216 -17.17 12.79 7.15
N SER A 217 -16.47 13.25 8.19
CA SER A 217 -16.09 14.65 8.38
C SER A 217 -14.62 14.96 7.99
N GLY A 218 -14.48 15.92 7.08
CA GLY A 218 -13.19 16.42 6.55
C GLY A 218 -12.51 15.45 5.58
N SER A 219 -11.85 15.97 4.55
CA SER A 219 -11.11 15.18 3.57
C SER A 219 -9.63 15.51 3.60
N TRP A 220 -8.81 14.71 2.90
CA TRP A 220 -7.49 15.17 2.50
C TRP A 220 -7.60 16.54 1.79
N PRO A 221 -6.66 17.48 2.04
CA PRO A 221 -6.55 18.67 1.20
C PRO A 221 -6.27 18.25 -0.25
N SER A 222 -6.94 18.93 -1.18
CA SER A 222 -6.66 18.86 -2.62
C SER A 222 -5.25 19.36 -2.91
#